data_AF-A0A0P8C4X6-F1
#
_entry.id   AF-A0A0P8C4X6-F1
#
_cell.length_a   1.000
_cell.length_b   1.000
_cell.length_c   1.000
_cell.angle_alpha   90.00
_cell.angle_beta   90.00
_cell.angle_gamma   90.00
#
_symmetry.space_group_name_H-M   'P 1'
#
loop_
_entity.id
_entity.type
_entity.pdbx_description
1 polymer ?
#
loop_
_entity_poly.entity_id
_entity_poly.type
_entity_poly.pdbx_seq_one_letter_code
_entity_poly.pdbx_strand_id
1 'polypeptide(L)'
;MNLYSQNGQVSGETTKMSLGDAVKNGIIAHEFLAYCLAMTYQFLVRVGVSPEKLRFRQHMKDEMAHYAADCWDAEILSDRFGWVEVVGIADRTDFDLKAHAKQSEKELSVYVSYDTPRKVQKFVVKPDMGVLGPCSREKQERLQMP
;
A
#
# COMPACT_ATOMS: atom_id res chain seq x y z
N MET A 1 4.74 23.25 -0.44
CA MET A 1 5.68 22.23 -0.92
C MET A 1 5.62 22.19 -2.44
N ASN A 2 6.73 21.89 -3.12
CA ASN A 2 6.74 21.75 -4.59
C ASN A 2 6.29 20.33 -4.94
N LEU A 3 5.12 20.19 -5.54
CA LEU A 3 4.54 18.90 -5.93
C LEU A 3 4.48 18.80 -7.45
N TYR A 4 5.04 17.71 -7.98
CA TYR A 4 5.05 17.36 -9.38
C TYR A 4 4.15 16.13 -9.56
N SER A 5 2.84 16.38 -9.53
CA SER A 5 1.81 15.33 -9.61
C SER A 5 1.79 14.64 -10.97
N GLN A 6 1.00 13.57 -11.11
CA GLN A 6 0.79 12.91 -12.41
C GLN A 6 0.32 13.90 -13.50
N ASN A 7 -0.66 14.76 -13.18
CA ASN A 7 -1.12 15.80 -14.12
C ASN A 7 -0.06 16.89 -14.35
N GLY A 8 0.71 17.21 -13.31
CA GLY A 8 1.86 18.12 -13.41
C GLY A 8 2.91 17.60 -14.39
N GLN A 9 3.15 16.29 -14.41
CA GLN A 9 4.07 15.65 -15.36
C GLN A 9 3.60 15.73 -16.81
N VAL A 10 2.30 15.60 -17.05
CA VAL A 10 1.72 15.74 -18.40
C VAL A 10 1.85 17.19 -18.90
N SER A 11 1.68 18.17 -18.01
CA SER A 11 1.79 19.60 -18.33
C SER A 11 3.21 20.15 -18.28
N GLY A 12 4.15 19.43 -17.66
CA GLY A 12 5.51 19.91 -17.37
C GLY A 12 5.59 20.91 -16.21
N GLU A 13 4.52 21.07 -15.42
CA GLU A 13 4.42 22.08 -14.37
C GLU A 13 4.50 21.50 -12.96
N THR A 14 5.37 22.08 -12.14
CA THR A 14 5.43 21.80 -10.70
C THR A 14 4.56 22.80 -9.96
N THR A 15 3.60 22.32 -9.17
CA THR A 15 2.67 23.18 -8.43
C THR A 15 3.10 23.35 -6.99
N LYS A 16 3.12 24.59 -6.49
CA LYS A 16 3.37 24.87 -5.08
C LYS A 16 2.04 24.92 -4.33
N MET A 17 1.82 23.97 -3.41
CA MET A 17 0.60 23.93 -2.60
C MET A 17 0.87 23.43 -1.17
N SER A 18 -0.12 23.57 -0.29
CA SER A 18 -0.10 22.96 1.04
C SER A 18 -0.41 21.46 0.94
N LEU A 19 0.13 20.66 1.87
CA LEU A 19 -0.17 19.23 1.93
C LEU A 19 -1.65 18.97 2.27
N GLY A 20 -2.26 19.82 3.09
CA GLY A 20 -3.68 19.74 3.41
C GLY A 20 -4.56 19.93 2.17
N ASP A 21 -4.24 20.90 1.31
CA ASP A 21 -4.97 21.12 0.06
C ASP A 21 -4.72 19.99 -0.95
N ALA A 22 -3.48 19.46 -1.00
CA ALA A 22 -3.15 18.32 -1.84
C ALA A 22 -3.97 17.06 -1.47
N VAL A 23 -4.17 16.79 -0.18
CA VAL A 23 -5.04 15.71 0.28
C VAL A 23 -6.52 16.00 0.00
N LYS A 24 -7.00 17.22 0.31
CA LYS A 24 -8.39 17.61 0.05
C LYS A 24 -8.78 17.53 -1.43
N ASN A 25 -7.85 17.85 -2.32
CA ASN A 25 -8.05 17.79 -3.77
C ASN A 25 -7.78 16.38 -4.36
N GLY A 26 -7.47 15.39 -3.53
CA GLY A 26 -7.22 14.01 -3.97
C GLY A 26 -5.94 13.82 -4.78
N ILE A 27 -4.98 14.75 -4.68
CA ILE A 27 -3.67 14.64 -5.33
C ILE A 27 -2.79 13.64 -4.57
N ILE A 28 -2.79 13.73 -3.23
CA ILE A 28 -2.16 12.77 -2.32
C ILE A 28 -3.27 11.89 -1.75
N ALA A 29 -3.08 10.57 -1.77
CA ALA A 29 -4.13 9.61 -1.42
C ALA A 29 -4.76 9.82 -0.02
N HIS A 30 -3.94 10.06 1.01
CA HIS A 30 -4.43 10.20 2.40
C HIS A 30 -3.45 10.97 3.30
N GLU A 31 -3.93 11.36 4.48
CA GLU A 31 -3.20 12.19 5.44
C GLU A 31 -1.89 11.56 5.94
N PHE A 32 -1.87 10.23 6.16
CA PHE A 32 -0.65 9.54 6.60
C PHE A 32 0.49 9.64 5.56
N LEU A 33 0.18 9.54 4.26
CA LEU A 33 1.17 9.70 3.20
C LEU A 33 1.67 11.15 3.13
N ALA A 34 0.75 12.11 3.25
CA ALA A 34 1.08 13.53 3.36
C ALA A 34 1.98 13.83 4.58
N TYR A 35 1.74 13.17 5.72
CA TYR A 35 2.60 13.28 6.89
C TYR A 35 4.01 12.76 6.61
N CYS A 36 4.15 11.60 5.98
CA CYS A 36 5.46 11.07 5.58
C CYS A 36 6.21 12.03 4.63
N LEU A 37 5.50 12.61 3.65
CA LEU A 37 6.04 13.66 2.76
C LEU A 37 6.54 14.89 3.56
N ALA A 38 5.75 15.35 4.53
CA ALA A 38 6.13 16.46 5.40
C ALA A 38 7.40 16.16 6.20
N MET A 39 7.47 14.97 6.80
CA MET A 39 8.62 14.53 7.59
C MET A 39 9.88 14.43 6.74
N THR A 40 9.78 13.84 5.55
CA THR A 40 10.88 13.76 4.58
C THR A 40 11.34 15.16 4.17
N TYR A 41 10.41 16.07 3.85
CA TYR A 41 10.75 17.44 3.52
C TYR A 41 11.50 18.15 4.66
N GLN A 42 10.97 18.07 5.88
CA GLN A 42 11.60 18.69 7.05
C GLN A 42 13.00 18.13 7.30
N PHE A 43 13.16 16.81 7.17
CA PHE A 43 14.45 16.16 7.31
C PHE A 43 15.45 16.64 6.24
N LEU A 44 15.07 16.61 4.96
CA LEU A 44 15.94 17.02 3.85
C LEU A 44 16.37 18.49 3.96
N VAL A 45 15.43 19.39 4.30
CA VAL A 45 15.76 20.79 4.52
C VAL A 45 16.70 20.96 5.71
N ARG A 46 16.48 20.21 6.80
CA ARG A 46 17.32 20.27 8.00
C ARG A 46 18.75 19.79 7.77
N VAL A 47 18.96 18.83 6.88
CA VAL A 47 20.32 18.36 6.50
C VAL A 47 20.99 19.24 5.46
N GLY A 48 20.34 20.32 5.00
CA GLY A 48 20.94 21.35 4.16
C GLY A 48 20.48 21.37 2.70
N VAL A 49 19.48 20.58 2.32
CA VAL A 49 18.90 20.63 0.97
C VAL A 49 18.14 21.94 0.79
N SER A 50 18.46 22.69 -0.27
CA SER A 50 17.73 23.92 -0.60
C SER A 50 16.28 23.59 -0.96
N PRO A 51 15.27 24.22 -0.31
CA PRO A 51 13.87 24.04 -0.64
C PRO A 51 13.51 24.34 -2.11
N GLU A 52 14.28 25.20 -2.78
CA GLU A 52 14.08 25.55 -4.19
C GLU A 52 14.53 24.44 -5.14
N LYS A 53 15.53 23.65 -4.71
CA LYS A 53 16.05 22.49 -5.45
C LYS A 53 15.38 21.18 -5.02
N LEU A 54 14.28 21.23 -4.26
CA LEU A 54 13.56 20.07 -3.76
C LEU A 54 12.13 20.06 -4.31
N ARG A 55 11.72 18.92 -4.88
CA ARG A 55 10.33 18.65 -5.26
C ARG A 55 9.94 17.23 -4.91
N PHE A 56 8.64 16.98 -4.85
CA PHE A 56 8.09 15.63 -4.71
C PHE A 56 7.37 15.27 -6.00
N ARG A 57 7.84 14.23 -6.68
CA ARG A 57 7.25 13.73 -7.92
C ARG A 57 6.38 12.52 -7.63
N GLN A 58 5.14 12.54 -8.10
CA GLN A 58 4.25 11.39 -8.00
C GLN A 58 4.60 10.38 -9.09
N HIS A 59 4.59 9.08 -8.81
CA HIS A 59 4.76 8.07 -9.86
C HIS A 59 3.58 8.10 -10.83
N MET A 60 3.86 7.93 -12.13
CA MET A 60 2.81 7.73 -13.13
C MET A 60 2.21 6.32 -13.03
N LYS A 61 1.02 6.12 -13.60
CA LYS A 61 0.30 4.83 -13.49
C LYS A 61 1.06 3.64 -14.08
N ASP A 62 1.89 3.88 -15.09
CA ASP A 62 2.78 2.92 -15.74
C ASP A 62 4.08 2.66 -14.97
N GLU A 63 4.48 3.59 -14.10
CA GLU A 63 5.63 3.45 -13.20
C GLU A 63 5.24 2.82 -11.86
N MET A 64 3.98 2.98 -11.44
CA MET A 64 3.47 2.41 -10.21
C MET A 64 3.57 0.89 -10.25
N ALA A 65 4.19 0.31 -9.21
CA ALA A 65 4.08 -1.11 -8.99
C ALA A 65 2.60 -1.49 -8.85
N HIS A 66 2.20 -2.62 -9.43
CA HIS A 66 0.80 -3.10 -9.47
C HIS A 66 0.11 -3.25 -8.09
N TYR A 67 0.87 -3.11 -7.00
CA TYR A 67 0.42 -3.19 -5.62
C TYR A 67 0.48 -1.87 -4.84
N ALA A 68 1.04 -0.80 -5.43
CA ALA A 68 1.13 0.49 -4.79
C ALA A 68 -0.19 1.27 -4.98
N ALA A 69 -0.70 1.91 -3.93
CA ALA A 69 -1.87 2.78 -4.00
C ALA A 69 -1.51 4.20 -4.45
N ASP A 70 -0.39 4.72 -3.94
CA ASP A 70 0.20 6.00 -4.32
C ASP A 70 1.70 5.97 -3.99
N CYS A 71 2.52 6.64 -4.79
CA CYS A 71 3.97 6.64 -4.61
C CYS A 71 4.56 8.00 -5.01
N TRP A 72 5.44 8.50 -4.16
CA TRP A 72 6.06 9.82 -4.31
C TRP A 72 7.57 9.75 -4.08
N ASP A 73 8.32 10.36 -4.98
CA ASP A 73 9.76 10.49 -4.91
C ASP A 73 10.14 11.90 -4.48
N ALA A 74 10.93 12.04 -3.42
CA ALA A 74 11.64 13.27 -3.14
C ALA A 74 12.83 13.38 -4.10
N GLU A 75 12.82 14.39 -4.96
CA GLU A 75 13.85 14.63 -5.95
C GLU A 75 14.61 15.92 -5.64
N ILE A 76 15.93 15.86 -5.80
CA ILE A 76 16.84 17.00 -5.67
C ILE A 76 17.39 17.39 -7.02
N LEU A 77 17.37 18.69 -7.32
CA LEU A 77 17.99 19.25 -8.52
C LEU A 77 19.52 19.30 -8.35
N SER A 78 20.22 18.44 -9.07
CA SER A 78 21.66 18.41 -9.21
C SER A 78 22.09 19.19 -10.44
N ASP A 79 23.10 20.07 -10.29
CA ASP A 79 23.63 20.86 -11.40
C ASP A 79 24.29 19.98 -12.49
N ARG A 80 24.66 18.74 -12.16
CA ARG A 80 25.29 17.78 -13.09
C ARG A 80 24.32 16.77 -13.70
N PHE A 81 23.34 16.32 -12.93
CA PHE A 81 22.49 15.18 -13.30
C PHE A 81 21.02 15.54 -13.48
N GLY A 82 20.64 16.80 -13.28
CA GLY A 82 19.24 17.21 -13.27
C GLY A 82 18.53 16.72 -12.00
N TRP A 83 17.24 16.41 -12.11
CA TRP A 83 16.44 15.90 -10.99
C TRP A 83 16.80 14.45 -10.69
N VAL A 84 17.19 14.17 -9.44
CA VAL A 84 17.58 12.84 -8.98
C VAL A 84 16.76 12.47 -7.76
N GLU A 85 16.17 11.28 -7.78
CA GLU A 85 15.50 10.68 -6.61
C GLU A 85 16.49 10.48 -5.47
N VAL A 86 16.11 10.89 -4.26
CA VAL A 86 16.88 10.62 -3.03
C VAL A 86 16.07 9.88 -1.97
N VAL A 87 14.74 9.91 -2.03
CA VAL A 87 13.85 9.17 -1.12
C VAL A 87 12.57 8.76 -1.87
N GLY A 88 12.29 7.47 -1.95
CA GLY A 88 10.99 6.95 -2.39
C GLY A 88 10.03 6.72 -1.23
N ILE A 89 8.78 7.17 -1.36
CA ILE A 89 7.72 7.04 -0.36
C ILE A 89 6.53 6.33 -1.03
N ALA A 90 6.37 5.05 -0.74
CA ALA A 90 5.35 4.20 -1.37
C ALA A 90 4.32 3.70 -0.35
N ASP A 91 3.03 3.86 -0.65
CA ASP A 91 1.97 3.11 -0.01
C ASP A 91 1.75 1.78 -0.74
N ARG A 92 2.12 0.67 -0.09
CA ARG A 92 2.06 -0.69 -0.63
C ARG A 92 0.87 -1.50 -0.09
N THR A 93 -0.04 -0.85 0.64
CA THR A 93 -1.22 -1.48 1.23
C THR A 93 -0.86 -2.70 2.08
N ASP A 94 -1.50 -3.86 1.85
CA ASP A 94 -1.25 -5.12 2.56
C ASP A 94 -0.53 -6.17 1.69
N PHE A 95 0.03 -5.76 0.55
CA PHE A 95 0.58 -6.66 -0.46
C PHE A 95 1.69 -7.55 0.10
N ASP A 96 2.69 -6.95 0.76
CA ASP A 96 3.83 -7.70 1.31
C ASP A 96 3.38 -8.73 2.35
N LEU A 97 2.49 -8.33 3.25
CA LEU A 97 1.98 -9.20 4.31
C LEU A 97 1.18 -10.36 3.72
N LYS A 98 0.32 -10.11 2.72
CA LYS A 98 -0.42 -11.18 2.02
C LYS A 98 0.51 -12.15 1.30
N ALA A 99 1.52 -11.63 0.60
CA ALA A 99 2.49 -12.47 -0.12
C ALA A 99 3.27 -13.36 0.86
N HIS A 100 3.80 -12.79 1.95
CA HIS A 100 4.53 -13.54 2.97
C HIS A 100 3.64 -14.51 3.75
N ALA A 101 2.39 -14.15 4.07
CA ALA A 101 1.46 -15.04 4.75
C ALA A 101 1.14 -16.28 3.89
N LYS A 102 0.91 -16.09 2.58
CA LYS A 102 0.66 -17.19 1.64
C LYS A 102 1.86 -18.14 1.53
N GLN A 103 3.08 -17.60 1.48
CA GLN A 103 4.29 -18.41 1.32
C GLN A 103 4.70 -19.13 2.61
N SER A 104 4.48 -18.52 3.78
CA SER A 104 4.89 -19.05 5.08
C SER A 104 3.84 -19.91 5.78
N GLU A 105 2.60 -19.89 5.28
CA GLU A 105 1.42 -20.48 5.94
C GLU A 105 1.22 -19.95 7.37
N LYS A 106 1.73 -18.75 7.66
CA LYS A 106 1.55 -18.05 8.93
C LYS A 106 0.58 -16.89 8.76
N GLU A 107 -0.26 -16.68 9.76
CA GLU A 107 -1.16 -15.54 9.80
C GLU A 107 -0.39 -14.28 10.18
N LEU A 108 -0.40 -13.28 9.29
CA LEU A 108 0.20 -11.96 9.47
C LEU A 108 -0.88 -10.87 9.51
N SER A 109 -1.97 -11.14 10.24
CA SER A 109 -3.09 -10.22 10.42
C SER A 109 -3.01 -9.55 11.80
N VAL A 110 -3.64 -8.38 11.94
CA VAL A 110 -3.82 -7.72 13.23
C VAL A 110 -5.29 -7.76 13.60
N TYR A 111 -5.59 -8.23 14.80
CA TYR A 111 -6.95 -8.19 15.32
C TYR A 111 -7.32 -6.78 15.75
N VAL A 112 -8.41 -6.26 15.19
CA VAL A 112 -9.03 -5.00 15.61
C VAL A 112 -10.35 -5.34 16.27
N SER A 113 -10.48 -5.02 17.56
CA SER A 113 -11.72 -5.22 18.31
C SER A 113 -12.82 -4.29 17.81
N TYR A 114 -14.04 -4.81 17.75
CA TYR A 114 -15.22 -3.96 17.56
C TYR A 114 -15.49 -3.12 18.81
N ASP A 115 -15.98 -1.89 18.64
CA ASP A 115 -16.39 -1.02 19.75
C ASP A 115 -17.47 -1.67 20.62
N THR A 116 -18.38 -2.42 19.99
CA THR A 116 -19.42 -3.20 20.66
C THR A 116 -19.35 -4.67 20.23
N PRO A 117 -19.37 -5.63 21.17
CA PRO A 117 -19.35 -7.05 20.85
C PRO A 117 -20.52 -7.46 19.94
N ARG A 118 -20.22 -7.99 18.75
CA ARG A 118 -21.22 -8.49 17.80
C ARG A 118 -21.44 -9.99 17.99
N LYS A 119 -22.61 -10.39 18.48
CA LYS A 119 -23.05 -11.79 18.49
C LYS A 119 -23.72 -12.12 17.16
N VAL A 120 -23.28 -13.18 16.48
CA VAL A 120 -23.86 -13.64 15.22
C VAL A 120 -24.26 -15.11 15.38
N GLN A 121 -25.53 -15.44 15.12
CA GLN A 121 -25.95 -16.83 15.02
C GLN A 121 -25.50 -17.39 13.67
N LYS A 122 -24.74 -18.48 13.69
CA LYS A 122 -24.34 -19.22 12.49
C LYS A 122 -24.89 -20.63 12.59
N PHE A 123 -25.60 -21.08 11.57
CA PHE A 123 -25.94 -22.48 11.42
C PHE A 123 -24.66 -23.22 11.02
N VAL A 124 -24.16 -24.07 11.93
CA VAL A 124 -22.96 -24.88 11.69
C VAL A 124 -23.40 -26.34 11.67
N VAL A 125 -23.26 -26.99 10.52
CA VAL A 125 -23.38 -28.44 10.43
C VAL A 125 -22.12 -29.03 11.05
N LYS A 126 -22.27 -29.81 12.12
CA LYS A 126 -21.19 -30.59 12.72
C LYS A 126 -21.31 -32.04 12.24
N PRO A 127 -20.64 -32.43 11.13
CA PRO A 127 -20.63 -33.81 10.67
C PRO A 127 -19.93 -34.71 11.70
N ASP A 128 -20.51 -35.89 11.94
CA ASP A 128 -19.83 -36.94 12.70
C ASP A 128 -18.77 -37.60 11.82
N MET A 129 -17.51 -37.20 12.01
CA MET A 129 -16.38 -37.72 11.25
C MET A 129 -16.08 -39.19 11.53
N GLY A 130 -16.53 -39.73 12.67
CA GLY A 130 -16.39 -41.15 13.00
C GLY A 130 -17.27 -42.05 12.12
N VAL A 131 -18.43 -41.54 11.70
CA VAL A 131 -19.34 -42.23 10.77
C VAL A 131 -19.00 -41.89 9.31
N LEU A 132 -18.75 -40.61 9.03
CA LEU A 132 -18.55 -40.13 7.67
C LEU A 132 -17.19 -40.52 7.07
N GLY A 133 -16.14 -40.58 7.88
CA GLY A 133 -14.80 -40.99 7.43
C GLY A 133 -14.79 -42.39 6.80
N PRO A 134 -15.23 -43.44 7.51
CA PRO A 134 -15.33 -44.79 6.96
C PRO A 134 -16.27 -44.89 5.75
N CYS A 135 -17.47 -44.29 5.83
CA CYS A 135 -18.43 -44.30 4.70
C CYS A 135 -17.90 -43.60 3.44
N SER A 136 -17.07 -42.56 3.58
CA SER A 136 -16.44 -41.89 2.44
C SER A 136 -15.35 -42.75 1.78
N ARG A 137 -14.58 -43.52 2.57
CA ARG A 137 -13.56 -44.44 2.06
C ARG A 137 -14.19 -45.62 1.32
N GLU A 138 -15.21 -46.27 1.89
CA GLU A 138 -15.92 -47.37 1.23
C GLU A 138 -16.55 -46.94 -0.11
N LYS A 139 -17.07 -45.71 -0.21
CA LYS A 139 -17.58 -45.17 -1.47
C LYS A 139 -16.48 -44.87 -2.48
N GLN A 140 -15.33 -44.36 -2.05
CA GLN A 140 -14.16 -44.12 -2.91
C GLN A 140 -13.58 -45.44 -3.46
N GLU A 141 -13.48 -46.47 -2.61
CA GLU A 141 -13.02 -47.80 -2.98
C GLU A 141 -14.00 -48.48 -3.97
N ARG A 142 -15.31 -48.33 -3.77
CA ARG A 142 -16.34 -48.80 -4.72
C ARG A 142 -16.34 -48.10 -6.08
N LEU A 143 -15.88 -46.85 -6.16
CA LEU A 143 -15.77 -46.08 -7.41
C LEU A 143 -14.46 -46.33 -8.17
N GLN A 144 -13.47 -46.96 -7.53
CA GLN A 144 -12.17 -47.32 -8.12
C GLN A 144 -12.05 -48.81 -8.48
N MET A 145 -13.11 -49.59 -8.28
CA MET A 145 -13.19 -50.94 -8.85
C MET A 145 -13.74 -50.84 -10.29
N PRO A 146 -13.10 -51.49 -11.28
CA PRO A 146 -13.46 -51.39 -12.70
C PRO A 146 -14.87 -51.89 -13.01
#